data_AF-A0A4C1U004-F1
#
_entry.id   AF-A0A4C1U004-F1
#
_cell.length_a   1.000
_cell.length_b   1.000
_cell.length_c   1.000
_cell.angle_alpha   90.00
_cell.angle_beta   90.00
_cell.angle_gamma   90.00
#
_symmetry.space_group_name_H-M   'P 1'
#
loop_
_entity.id
_entity.type
_entity.pdbx_description
1 polymer ?
#
loop_
_entity_poly.entity_id
_entity_poly.type
_entity_poly.pdbx_seq_one_letter_code
_entity_poly.pdbx_strand_id
1 'polypeptide(L)'
;MEKAFDRVWHNGLIHKLLDTSPPPACTIVIASFLQRRSFCVAVDDVLSAPRPIRSGLPQGSCLSPELYALYTDDIPTLRDHLEGWEDDVMLALHADDCAYFASSRRAYLAAKRIQCVFDLVPEWLHKWRMAVNINKTAIIQIAIYKCYIHFRLTYAAPA
;
A
#
# COMPACT_ATOMS: atom_id res chain seq x y z
N MET A 1 1.05 1.80 -6.06
CA MET A 1 -0.37 1.57 -5.68
C MET A 1 -1.31 2.35 -6.60
N GLU A 2 -2.61 2.05 -6.68
CA GLU A 2 -3.57 2.86 -7.46
C GLU A 2 -4.32 3.84 -6.53
N LYS A 3 -4.33 5.14 -6.88
CA LYS A 3 -5.00 6.22 -6.11
C LYS A 3 -4.74 6.11 -4.60
N ALA A 4 -3.48 5.94 -4.24
CA ALA A 4 -3.06 5.53 -2.91
C ALA A 4 -3.62 6.41 -1.78
N PHE A 5 -3.41 7.73 -1.89
CA PHE A 5 -3.91 8.68 -0.90
C PHE A 5 -5.43 8.76 -0.87
N ASP A 6 -6.14 8.51 -1.96
CA ASP A 6 -7.61 8.62 -2.02
C ASP A 6 -8.33 7.37 -1.47
N ARG A 7 -7.62 6.22 -1.43
CA ARG A 7 -8.17 4.93 -1.02
C ARG A 7 -8.04 4.60 0.46
N VAL A 8 -7.20 5.33 1.21
CA VAL A 8 -6.97 5.05 2.63
C VAL A 8 -8.29 4.96 3.39
N TRP A 9 -8.58 3.78 3.94
CA TRP A 9 -9.82 3.56 4.68
C TRP A 9 -9.70 4.16 6.07
N HIS A 10 -10.50 5.19 6.37
CA HIS A 10 -10.38 5.95 7.63
C HIS A 10 -10.45 5.08 8.88
N ASN A 11 -11.41 4.15 8.96
CA ASN A 11 -11.52 3.27 10.14
C ASN A 11 -10.35 2.30 10.23
N GLY A 12 -9.83 1.80 9.09
CA GLY A 12 -8.64 0.96 9.07
C GLY A 12 -7.39 1.70 9.54
N LEU A 13 -7.23 2.97 9.14
CA LEU A 13 -6.13 3.82 9.61
C LEU A 13 -6.25 4.13 11.11
N ILE A 14 -7.45 4.45 11.59
CA ILE A 14 -7.68 4.67 13.04
C ILE A 14 -7.39 3.39 13.82
N HIS A 15 -7.76 2.22 13.30
CA HIS A 15 -7.45 0.93 13.92
C HIS A 15 -5.93 0.72 14.04
N LYS A 16 -5.16 0.89 12.95
CA LYS A 16 -3.69 0.82 12.99
C LYS A 16 -3.07 1.84 13.94
N LEU A 17 -3.62 3.06 13.96
CA LEU A 17 -3.16 4.10 14.86
C LEU A 17 -3.36 3.69 16.32
N LEU A 18 -4.48 3.06 16.68
CA LEU A 18 -4.70 2.56 18.03
C LEU A 18 -3.73 1.46 18.43
N ASP A 19 -3.34 0.59 17.49
CA ASP A 19 -2.36 -0.48 17.74
C ASP A 19 -0.97 0.09 18.11
N THR A 20 -0.61 1.28 17.61
CA THR A 20 0.63 1.99 18.00
C THR A 20 0.58 2.65 19.38
N SER A 21 -0.57 2.61 20.07
CA SER A 21 -0.78 3.19 21.41
C SER A 21 -0.31 4.66 21.58
N PRO A 22 -0.66 5.59 20.67
CA PRO A 22 -0.31 7.00 20.82
C PRO A 22 -1.12 7.67 21.94
N PRO A 23 -0.71 8.87 22.40
CA PRO A 23 -1.51 9.64 23.34
C PRO A 23 -2.95 9.83 22.84
N PRO A 24 -4.00 9.66 23.68
CA PRO A 24 -5.40 9.76 23.26
C PRO A 24 -5.74 11.05 22.52
N ALA A 25 -5.12 12.17 22.91
CA ALA A 25 -5.29 13.46 22.25
C ALA A 25 -4.86 13.42 20.77
N CYS A 26 -3.75 12.74 20.43
CA CYS A 26 -3.29 12.59 19.06
C CYS A 26 -4.30 11.80 18.22
N THR A 27 -4.84 10.70 18.76
CA THR A 27 -5.88 9.90 18.09
C THR A 27 -7.13 10.73 17.81
N ILE A 28 -7.57 11.54 18.77
CA ILE A 28 -8.74 12.41 18.60
C ILE A 28 -8.49 13.46 17.50
N VAL A 29 -7.31 14.08 17.49
CA VAL A 29 -6.93 15.05 16.46
C VAL A 29 -6.89 14.41 15.08
N ILE A 30 -6.27 13.24 14.93
CA ILE A 30 -6.20 12.53 13.65
C ILE A 30 -7.60 12.06 13.20
N ALA A 31 -8.42 11.55 14.12
CA ALA A 31 -9.79 11.15 13.80
C ALA A 31 -10.62 12.35 13.30
N SER A 32 -10.51 13.50 13.98
CA SER A 32 -11.16 14.75 13.56
C SER A 32 -10.66 15.25 12.20
N PHE A 33 -9.36 15.11 11.94
CA PHE A 33 -8.74 15.46 10.66
C PHE A 33 -9.25 14.62 9.48
N LEU A 34 -9.63 13.35 9.72
CA LEU A 34 -10.12 12.45 8.67
C LEU A 34 -11.63 12.52 8.46
N GLN A 35 -12.41 12.65 9.54
CA GLN A 35 -13.87 12.48 9.56
C GLN A 35 -14.65 13.75 9.19
N ARG A 36 -15.94 13.57 8.85
CA ARG A 36 -16.92 14.65 8.57
C ARG A 36 -16.50 15.67 7.49
N ARG A 37 -15.61 15.27 6.59
CA ARG A 37 -15.22 16.10 5.44
C ARG A 37 -16.21 15.92 4.30
N SER A 38 -16.38 16.98 3.51
CA SER A 38 -17.17 16.96 2.29
C SER A 38 -16.49 17.80 1.21
N PHE A 39 -16.86 17.56 -0.04
CA PHE A 39 -16.40 18.34 -1.19
C PHE A 39 -17.58 18.71 -2.09
N CYS A 40 -17.39 19.78 -2.87
CA CYS A 40 -18.27 20.16 -3.97
C CYS A 40 -17.42 20.27 -5.24
N VAL A 41 -18.06 20.12 -6.40
CA VAL A 41 -17.43 20.34 -7.71
C VAL A 41 -18.10 21.55 -8.35
N ALA A 42 -17.32 22.44 -8.95
CA ALA A 42 -17.82 23.56 -9.75
C ALA A 42 -17.60 23.27 -11.24
N VAL A 43 -18.63 23.43 -12.06
CA VAL A 43 -18.54 23.39 -13.53
C VAL A 43 -19.30 24.60 -14.05
N ASP A 44 -18.66 25.42 -14.89
CA ASP A 44 -19.21 26.67 -15.43
C ASP A 44 -19.84 27.57 -14.33
N ASP A 45 -19.10 27.77 -13.23
CA ASP A 45 -19.49 28.53 -12.04
C ASP A 45 -20.71 28.00 -11.27
N VAL A 46 -21.21 26.81 -11.62
CA VAL A 46 -22.28 26.13 -10.88
C VAL A 46 -21.71 25.09 -9.93
N LEU A 47 -21.97 25.26 -8.63
CA LEU A 47 -21.56 24.32 -7.58
C LEU A 47 -22.51 23.12 -7.47
N SER A 48 -21.94 21.93 -7.33
CA SER A 48 -22.68 20.73 -6.97
C SER A 48 -23.16 20.77 -5.51
N ALA A 49 -24.14 19.93 -5.18
CA ALA A 49 -24.43 19.61 -3.79
C ALA A 49 -23.19 19.02 -3.09
N PRO A 50 -22.99 19.29 -1.77
CA PRO A 50 -21.91 18.69 -1.01
C PRO A 50 -21.97 17.16 -0.99
N ARG A 51 -20.83 16.52 -1.20
CA ARG A 51 -20.67 15.06 -1.12
C ARG A 51 -19.70 14.71 0.00
N PRO A 52 -20.01 13.74 0.88
CA PRO A 52 -19.12 13.36 1.97
C PRO A 52 -17.88 12.61 1.45
N ILE A 53 -16.73 12.84 2.08
CA ILE A 53 -15.49 12.10 1.84
C ILE A 53 -15.45 10.93 2.81
N ARG A 54 -15.47 9.70 2.28
CA ARG A 54 -15.54 8.45 3.07
C ARG A 54 -14.21 7.68 3.16
N SER A 55 -13.26 8.04 2.31
CA SER A 55 -11.92 7.46 2.28
C SER A 55 -10.94 8.52 1.83
N GLY A 56 -9.67 8.22 2.06
CA GLY A 56 -8.55 9.01 1.58
C GLY A 56 -8.08 10.09 2.54
N LEU A 57 -6.82 10.46 2.38
CA LEU A 57 -6.14 11.50 3.14
C LEU A 57 -6.30 12.84 2.42
N PRO A 58 -6.42 13.98 3.13
CA PRO A 58 -6.50 15.27 2.46
C PRO A 58 -5.21 15.56 1.69
N GLN A 59 -5.33 15.85 0.41
CA GLN A 59 -4.20 16.24 -0.43
C GLN A 59 -3.71 17.65 -0.01
N GLY A 60 -2.40 17.85 -0.03
CA GLY A 60 -1.77 19.12 0.39
C GLY A 60 -1.57 19.29 1.90
N SER A 61 -1.99 18.32 2.73
CA SER A 61 -1.65 18.30 4.15
C SER A 61 -0.27 17.69 4.40
N CYS A 62 0.49 18.30 5.30
CA CYS A 62 1.76 17.75 5.78
C CYS A 62 1.62 16.47 6.61
N LEU A 63 0.44 16.17 7.16
CA LEU A 63 0.19 14.94 7.93
C LEU A 63 -0.12 13.73 7.04
N SER A 64 -0.51 13.97 5.79
CA SER A 64 -0.95 12.89 4.90
C SER A 64 0.15 11.89 4.56
N PRO A 65 1.42 12.29 4.30
CA PRO A 65 2.52 11.34 4.08
C PRO A 65 2.76 10.43 5.30
N GLU A 66 2.85 10.97 6.51
CA GLU A 66 3.06 10.20 7.75
C GLU A 66 1.92 9.23 8.01
N LEU A 67 0.67 9.66 7.83
CA LEU A 67 -0.49 8.79 7.98
C LEU A 67 -0.52 7.68 6.92
N TYR A 68 -0.05 7.95 5.71
CA TYR A 68 0.08 6.94 4.68
C TYR A 68 1.18 5.92 5.01
N ALA A 69 2.34 6.39 5.50
CA ALA A 69 3.42 5.52 5.93
C ALA A 69 2.96 4.56 7.04
N LEU A 70 2.28 5.08 8.07
CA LEU A 70 1.63 4.28 9.12
C LEU A 70 0.63 3.28 8.53
N TYR A 71 -0.14 3.70 7.52
CA TYR A 71 -1.11 2.83 6.87
C TYR A 71 -0.51 1.68 6.08
N THR A 72 0.75 1.79 5.63
CA THR A 72 1.43 0.79 4.81
C THR A 72 2.59 0.09 5.51
N ASP A 73 2.81 0.36 6.80
CA ASP A 73 3.96 -0.14 7.56
C ASP A 73 3.98 -1.67 7.69
N ASP A 74 2.81 -2.31 7.63
CA ASP A 74 2.63 -3.76 7.66
C ASP A 74 2.51 -4.40 6.25
N ILE A 75 2.99 -3.72 5.19
CA ILE A 75 3.06 -4.34 3.86
C ILE A 75 3.82 -5.67 3.97
N PRO A 76 3.29 -6.79 3.41
CA PRO A 76 3.89 -8.09 3.61
C PRO A 76 5.33 -8.16 3.11
N THR A 77 6.19 -8.78 3.90
CA THR A 77 7.54 -9.22 3.53
C THR A 77 7.68 -10.69 3.94
N LEU A 78 8.81 -11.34 3.67
CA LEU A 78 9.02 -12.71 4.15
C LEU A 78 9.55 -12.77 5.58
N ARG A 79 9.84 -11.64 6.24
CA ARG A 79 10.49 -11.60 7.57
C ARG A 79 9.93 -12.57 8.61
N ASP A 80 8.61 -12.73 8.65
CA ASP A 80 7.93 -13.61 9.62
C ASP A 80 7.77 -15.07 9.13
N HIS A 81 8.25 -15.37 7.93
CA HIS A 81 8.10 -16.65 7.23
C HIS A 81 9.45 -17.30 6.86
N LEU A 82 10.58 -16.67 7.20
CA LEU A 82 11.91 -17.18 6.89
C LEU A 82 12.50 -17.95 8.06
N GLU A 83 13.19 -19.03 7.73
CA GLU A 83 14.16 -19.63 8.65
C GLU A 83 15.41 -18.74 8.71
N GLY A 84 16.14 -18.74 9.83
CA GLY A 84 17.23 -17.77 10.10
C GLY A 84 18.42 -17.79 9.11
N TRP A 85 18.45 -18.72 8.16
CA TRP A 85 19.45 -18.83 7.09
C TRP A 85 18.97 -18.40 5.71
N GLU A 86 17.69 -18.03 5.55
CA GLU A 86 17.15 -17.59 4.26
C GLU A 86 17.31 -16.07 4.08
N ASP A 87 17.79 -15.64 2.91
CA ASP A 87 17.81 -14.21 2.59
C ASP A 87 16.39 -13.69 2.37
N ASP A 88 16.07 -12.59 3.04
CA ASP A 88 14.79 -11.89 2.93
C ASP A 88 14.61 -11.21 1.56
N VAL A 89 13.36 -10.90 1.24
CA VAL A 89 12.99 -9.99 0.16
C VAL A 89 13.08 -8.57 0.69
N MET A 90 13.94 -7.75 0.09
CA MET A 90 14.03 -6.33 0.44
C MET A 90 12.82 -5.59 -0.14
N LEU A 91 12.08 -4.89 0.73
CA LEU A 91 11.03 -3.97 0.35
C LEU A 91 11.55 -2.53 0.41
N ALA A 92 11.43 -1.80 -0.70
CA ALA A 92 11.60 -0.35 -0.73
C ALA A 92 10.24 0.32 -0.89
N LEU A 93 9.97 1.33 -0.07
CA LEU A 93 8.76 2.14 -0.10
C LEU A 93 9.13 3.60 -0.31
N HIS A 94 8.40 4.28 -1.19
CA HIS A 94 8.47 5.73 -1.33
C HIS A 94 7.09 6.27 -1.72
N ALA A 95 6.42 6.93 -0.77
CA ALA A 95 5.02 7.33 -0.93
C ALA A 95 4.17 6.16 -1.47
N ASP A 96 3.51 6.31 -2.62
CA ASP A 96 2.67 5.28 -3.22
C ASP A 96 3.40 4.22 -4.06
N ASP A 97 4.72 4.40 -4.26
CA ASP A 97 5.58 3.46 -4.95
C ASP A 97 6.17 2.44 -3.99
N CYS A 98 6.16 1.18 -4.42
CA CYS A 98 6.74 0.07 -3.69
C CYS A 98 7.49 -0.85 -4.65
N ALA A 99 8.64 -1.36 -4.22
CA ALA A 99 9.42 -2.31 -4.99
C ALA A 99 9.98 -3.42 -4.09
N TYR A 100 9.77 -4.67 -4.52
CA TYR A 100 10.36 -5.84 -3.90
C TYR A 100 11.60 -6.27 -4.68
N PHE A 101 12.68 -6.55 -3.96
CA PHE A 101 13.95 -6.98 -4.51
C PHE A 101 14.37 -8.30 -3.89
N ALA A 102 14.76 -9.25 -4.74
CA ALA A 102 15.40 -10.48 -4.34
C ALA A 102 16.57 -10.74 -5.28
N SER A 103 17.65 -11.27 -4.73
CA SER A 103 18.82 -11.70 -5.51
C SER A 103 19.15 -13.15 -5.23
N SER A 104 19.72 -13.83 -6.22
CA SER A 104 20.22 -15.19 -6.08
C SER A 104 21.15 -15.53 -7.26
N ARG A 105 22.09 -16.45 -7.04
CA ARG A 105 22.89 -17.05 -8.14
C ARG A 105 22.03 -17.78 -9.15
N ARG A 106 20.86 -18.27 -8.72
CA ARG A 106 19.89 -18.96 -9.58
C ARG A 106 18.65 -18.10 -9.70
N ALA A 107 18.41 -17.57 -10.89
CA ALA A 107 17.35 -16.59 -11.10
C ALA A 107 15.96 -17.09 -10.65
N TYR A 108 15.66 -18.39 -10.86
CA TYR A 108 14.41 -19.00 -10.39
C TYR A 108 14.22 -18.95 -8.86
N LEU A 109 15.30 -18.96 -8.05
CA LEU A 109 15.19 -18.83 -6.60
C LEU A 109 14.81 -17.42 -6.17
N ALA A 110 15.41 -16.40 -6.80
CA ALA A 110 15.04 -15.01 -6.57
C ALA A 110 13.57 -14.76 -6.96
N ALA A 111 13.14 -15.32 -8.10
CA ALA A 111 11.76 -15.24 -8.51
C ALA A 111 10.80 -15.98 -7.58
N LYS A 112 11.17 -17.18 -7.10
CA LYS A 112 10.38 -17.92 -6.12
C LYS A 112 10.17 -17.10 -4.85
N ARG A 113 11.21 -16.42 -4.34
CA ARG A 113 11.10 -15.54 -3.16
C ARG A 113 10.11 -14.39 -3.37
N ILE A 114 10.21 -13.68 -4.49
CA ILE A 114 9.26 -12.61 -4.83
C ILE A 114 7.84 -13.16 -5.00
N GLN A 115 7.69 -14.34 -5.61
CA GLN A 115 6.39 -14.99 -5.76
C GLN A 115 5.75 -15.31 -4.41
N CYS A 116 6.51 -15.83 -3.43
CA CYS A 116 6.00 -16.08 -2.09
C CYS A 116 5.44 -14.80 -1.44
N VAL A 117 6.11 -13.66 -1.62
CA VAL A 117 5.56 -12.37 -1.12
C VAL A 117 4.28 -12.00 -1.87
N PHE A 118 4.25 -12.18 -3.19
CA PHE A 118 3.08 -11.90 -4.02
C PHE A 118 1.88 -12.80 -3.71
N ASP A 119 2.09 -13.95 -3.08
CA ASP A 119 1.01 -14.81 -2.61
C ASP A 119 0.35 -14.25 -1.32
N LEU A 120 1.08 -13.44 -0.52
CA LEU A 120 0.58 -12.80 0.71
C LEU A 120 -0.09 -11.44 0.44
N VAL A 121 0.41 -10.70 -0.56
CA VAL A 121 -0.04 -9.34 -0.87
C VAL A 121 -1.56 -9.24 -1.17
N PRO A 122 -2.23 -10.16 -1.89
CA PRO A 122 -3.65 -10.08 -2.18
C PRO A 122 -4.54 -10.02 -0.94
N GLU A 123 -4.23 -10.82 0.09
CA GLU A 123 -4.99 -10.80 1.35
C GLU A 123 -4.80 -9.47 2.07
N TRP A 124 -3.56 -8.94 2.11
CA TRP A 124 -3.27 -7.64 2.70
C TRP A 124 -4.00 -6.50 1.95
N LEU A 125 -3.99 -6.53 0.62
CA LEU A 125 -4.72 -5.55 -0.20
C LEU A 125 -6.22 -5.59 0.10
N HIS A 126 -6.80 -6.79 0.21
CA HIS A 126 -8.21 -6.97 0.55
C HIS A 126 -8.53 -6.44 1.96
N LYS A 127 -7.75 -6.86 2.96
CA LYS A 127 -7.90 -6.44 4.37
C LYS A 127 -7.88 -4.92 4.51
N TRP A 128 -6.94 -4.26 3.84
CA TRP A 128 -6.77 -2.81 3.92
C TRP A 128 -7.44 -2.04 2.78
N ARG A 129 -8.28 -2.68 1.97
CA ARG A 129 -9.03 -2.03 0.86
C ARG A 129 -8.13 -1.24 -0.10
N MET A 130 -6.91 -1.72 -0.28
CA MET A 130 -5.91 -1.17 -1.17
C MET A 130 -6.02 -1.82 -2.55
N ALA A 131 -5.48 -1.15 -3.56
CA ALA A 131 -5.51 -1.63 -4.92
C ALA A 131 -4.20 -1.34 -5.66
N VAL A 132 -3.81 -2.26 -6.54
CA VAL A 132 -2.59 -2.18 -7.33
C VAL A 132 -2.91 -1.61 -8.72
N ASN A 133 -2.07 -0.71 -9.20
CA ASN A 133 -2.18 -0.21 -10.56
C ASN A 133 -1.48 -1.18 -11.52
N ILE A 134 -2.24 -2.15 -12.05
CA ILE A 134 -1.71 -3.20 -12.94
C ILE A 134 -0.93 -2.60 -14.12
N ASN A 135 -1.42 -1.48 -14.70
CA ASN A 135 -0.80 -0.85 -15.86
C ASN A 135 0.55 -0.19 -15.55
N LYS A 136 0.81 0.13 -14.28
CA LYS A 136 2.09 0.70 -13.82
C LYS A 136 2.99 -0.33 -13.13
N THR A 137 2.48 -1.53 -12.84
CA THR A 137 3.25 -2.59 -12.20
C THR A 137 4.07 -3.33 -13.25
N ALA A 138 5.36 -3.44 -12.99
CA ALA A 138 6.30 -4.15 -13.86
C ALA A 138 7.22 -5.06 -13.05
N ILE A 139 7.72 -6.09 -13.72
CA ILE A 139 8.75 -6.98 -13.19
C ILE A 139 10.03 -6.72 -13.99
N ILE A 140 11.12 -6.47 -13.28
CA ILE A 140 12.41 -6.19 -13.88
C ILE A 140 13.38 -7.29 -13.43
N GLN A 141 13.92 -8.03 -14.39
CA GLN A 141 14.96 -9.02 -14.14
C GLN A 141 16.31 -8.48 -14.62
N ILE A 142 17.26 -8.44 -13.70
CA ILE A 142 18.65 -8.03 -13.98
C ILE A 142 19.52 -9.28 -13.87
N ALA A 143 20.08 -9.73 -15.00
CA ALA A 143 20.93 -10.91 -15.05
C ALA A 143 22.05 -10.75 -16.08
N ILE A 144 23.19 -11.39 -15.82
CA ILE A 144 24.34 -11.41 -16.74
C ILE A 144 24.05 -12.28 -17.97
N TYR A 145 23.18 -13.28 -17.84
CA TYR A 145 22.75 -14.18 -18.92
C TYR A 145 21.22 -14.22 -19.00
N LYS A 146 20.68 -14.36 -20.22
CA LYS A 146 19.21 -14.45 -20.43
C LYS A 146 18.64 -15.67 -19.71
N CYS A 147 17.66 -15.43 -18.86
CA CYS A 147 16.85 -16.45 -18.20
C CYS A 147 15.40 -15.94 -18.19
N TYR A 148 14.43 -16.76 -18.58
CA TYR A 148 13.02 -16.37 -18.58
C TYR A 148 12.35 -16.90 -17.32
N ILE A 149 11.68 -16.00 -16.60
CA ILE A 149 10.93 -16.38 -15.40
C ILE A 149 9.54 -15.77 -15.49
N HIS A 150 8.54 -16.57 -15.14
CA HIS A 150 7.16 -16.13 -15.06
C HIS A 150 6.78 -15.90 -13.60
N PHE A 151 6.16 -14.76 -13.35
CA PHE A 151 5.52 -14.43 -12.08
C PHE A 151 4.01 -14.43 -12.29
N ARG A 152 3.27 -14.69 -11.22
CA ARG A 152 1.81 -14.60 -11.20
C ARG A 152 1.41 -13.71 -10.03
N LEU A 153 0.82 -12.58 -10.33
CA LEU A 153 0.07 -11.82 -9.34
C LEU A 153 -1.41 -12.08 -9.61
N THR A 154 -2.02 -13.02 -8.89
CA THR A 154 -3.48 -13.21 -8.95
C THR A 154 -4.15 -12.12 -8.14
N TYR A 155 -4.49 -11.03 -8.83
CA TYR A 155 -5.18 -9.88 -8.25
C TYR A 155 -6.55 -9.74 -8.90
N ALA A 156 -7.61 -9.94 -8.11
CA ALA A 156 -8.94 -9.49 -8.47
C ALA A 156 -9.11 -8.07 -7.91
N ALA A 157 -9.27 -7.08 -8.78
CA ALA A 157 -9.59 -5.73 -8.34
C ALA A 157 -10.88 -5.77 -7.52
N PRO A 158 -10.93 -5.19 -6.30
CA PRO A 158 -12.18 -5.08 -5.57
C PRO A 158 -13.15 -4.20 -6.37
N ALA A 159 -14.40 -4.66 -6.46
CA ALA A 159 -15.50 -3.96 -7.11
C ALA A 159 -15.84 -2.62 -6.41
#